data_AF-A0A8S0V962-F1
#
_entry.id   AF-A0A8S0V962-F1
#
_cell.length_a   1.000
_cell.length_b   1.000
_cell.length_c   1.000
_cell.angle_alpha   90.00
_cell.angle_beta   90.00
_cell.angle_gamma   90.00
#
_symmetry.space_group_name_H-M   'P 1'
#
loop_
_entity.id
_entity.type
_entity.pdbx_description
1 polymer ?
#
loop_
_entity_poly.entity_id
_entity_poly.type
_entity_poly.pdbx_seq_one_letter_code
_entity_poly.pdbx_strand_id
1 'polypeptide(L)' 'MDKKKVVAPLVCYGHSRPVVDLFYSPITPDGFFLVSASKDSTPMLRDGETGDWIGNFQGHKGNYGIR' A
#
# COMPACT_ATOMS: atom_id res chain seq x y z
N MET A 1 -7.58 -25.02 22.43
CA MET A 1 -7.53 -25.32 20.98
C MET A 1 -7.94 -24.06 20.24
N ASP A 2 -6.97 -23.22 19.90
CA ASP A 2 -7.24 -21.96 19.21
C ASP A 2 -7.68 -22.24 17.77
N LYS A 3 -8.92 -21.88 17.47
CA LYS A 3 -9.44 -21.95 16.10
C LYS A 3 -8.63 -20.95 15.28
N LYS A 4 -7.84 -21.45 14.31
CA LYS A 4 -7.25 -20.59 13.27
C LYS A 4 -8.37 -19.78 12.63
N LYS A 5 -8.38 -18.48 12.89
CA LYS A 5 -9.29 -17.54 12.23
C LYS A 5 -8.90 -17.56 10.75
N VAL A 6 -9.77 -18.10 9.90
CA VAL A 6 -9.61 -17.99 8.45
C VAL A 6 -9.93 -16.54 8.11
N VAL A 7 -8.89 -15.72 7.98
CA VAL A 7 -9.04 -14.32 7.60
C VAL A 7 -9.01 -14.26 6.08
N ALA A 8 -10.05 -13.69 5.47
CA ALA A 8 -10.04 -13.42 4.05
C ALA A 8 -8.90 -12.44 3.73
N PRO A 9 -8.21 -12.59 2.58
CA PRO A 9 -7.17 -11.65 2.20
C PRO A 9 -7.76 -10.25 2.03
N LEU A 10 -7.07 -9.25 2.57
CA LEU A 10 -7.41 -7.85 2.34
C LEU A 10 -7.15 -7.48 0.88
N VAL A 11 -8.10 -6.81 0.24
CA VAL A 11 -7.97 -6.31 -1.13
C VAL A 11 -7.86 -4.79 -1.10
N CYS A 12 -6.67 -4.29 -1.41
CA CYS A 12 -6.36 -2.86 -1.39
C CYS A 12 -6.49 -2.27 -2.79
N TYR A 13 -7.61 -1.62 -3.09
CA TYR A 13 -7.85 -0.96 -4.39
C TYR A 13 -7.13 0.40 -4.49
N GLY A 14 -6.75 0.79 -5.70
CA GLY A 14 -6.32 2.18 -5.98
C GLY A 14 -5.30 2.30 -7.11
N HIS A 15 -4.39 1.33 -7.24
CA HIS A 15 -3.42 1.36 -8.33
C HIS A 15 -4.07 1.03 -9.68
N SER A 16 -3.77 1.85 -10.70
CA SER A 16 -4.27 1.67 -12.07
C SER A 16 -3.30 0.92 -12.99
N ARG A 17 -2.08 0.69 -12.51
CA ARG A 17 -1.01 -0.03 -13.19
C ARG A 17 -0.42 -1.07 -12.22
N PRO A 18 0.45 -1.99 -12.70
CA PRO A 18 1.04 -3.00 -11.84
C PRO A 18 1.79 -2.40 -10.65
N VAL A 19 1.53 -2.96 -9.48
CA VAL A 19 2.34 -2.77 -8.27
C VAL A 19 3.70 -3.40 -8.52
N VAL A 20 4.76 -2.64 -8.26
CA VAL A 20 6.15 -3.06 -8.49
C VAL A 20 6.92 -3.29 -7.21
N ASP A 21 6.45 -2.72 -6.09
CA ASP A 21 7.11 -2.88 -4.80
C ASP A 21 6.13 -2.67 -3.65
N LEU A 22 6.42 -3.31 -2.52
CA LEU A 22 5.65 -3.25 -1.27
C LEU A 22 6.60 -3.22 -0.08
N PHE A 23 6.32 -2.36 0.90
CA PHE A 23 7.12 -2.28 2.11
C PHE A 23 6.24 -2.05 3.34
N TYR A 24 6.50 -2.80 4.40
CA TYR A 24 5.88 -2.60 5.70
C TYR A 24 6.79 -1.79 6.60
N SER A 25 6.22 -0.83 7.33
CA SER A 25 6.93 -0.20 8.44
C SER A 25 7.17 -1.22 9.56
N PRO A 26 8.12 -0.94 10.48
CA PRO A 26 8.09 -1.52 11.81
C PRO A 26 6.75 -1.23 12.51
N ILE A 27 6.46 -1.99 13.56
CA ILE A 27 5.37 -1.65 14.47
C ILE A 27 5.78 -0.39 15.24
N THR A 28 4.97 0.65 15.14
CA THR A 28 5.10 1.92 15.87
C THR A 28 3.99 2.00 16.93
N PRO A 29 4.06 2.97 17.87
CA PRO A 29 2.96 3.21 18.81
C PRO A 29 1.61 3.54 18.14
N ASP A 30 1.65 4.02 16.90
CA ASP A 30 0.46 4.40 16.12
C ASP A 30 -0.08 3.24 15.26
N GLY A 31 0.52 2.06 15.34
CA GLY A 31 0.20 0.90 14.51
C GLY A 31 1.35 0.53 13.57
N PHE A 32 1.03 -0.09 12.44
CA PHE A 32 2.01 -0.35 11.39
C PHE A 32 1.40 0.02 10.05
N PHE A 33 2.25 0.31 9.08
CA PHE A 33 1.84 0.89 7.82
C PHE A 33 2.34 0.06 6.66
N LEU A 34 1.60 0.09 5.55
CA LEU A 34 2.00 -0.48 4.28
C LEU A 34 2.18 0.63 3.25
N VAL A 35 3.31 0.62 2.57
CA VAL A 35 3.54 1.44 1.37
C VAL A 35 3.53 0.54 0.14
N SER A 36 2.90 1.02 -0.91
CA SER A 36 2.83 0.36 -2.22
C SER A 36 3.28 1.30 -3.32
N ALA A 37 4.18 0.82 -4.18
CA ALA A 37 4.67 1.54 -5.34
C ALA A 37 4.15 0.90 -6.63
N SER A 38 3.81 1.72 -7.62
CA SER A 38 3.19 1.29 -8.87
C SER A 38 3.69 2.10 -10.05
N LYS A 39 3.57 1.53 -11.25
CA LYS A 39 3.84 2.23 -12.52
C LYS A 39 2.82 3.33 -12.85
N ASP A 40 1.80 3.53 -12.01
CA ASP A 40 0.88 4.68 -12.12
C ASP A 40 1.46 5.97 -11.52
N SER A 41 2.67 5.90 -10.95
CA SER A 41 3.36 7.05 -10.35
C SER A 41 2.64 7.63 -9.13
N THR A 42 1.77 6.85 -8.49
CA THR A 42 1.03 7.27 -7.29
C THR A 42 1.28 6.30 -6.15
N PRO A 43 2.43 6.36 -5.46
CA PRO A 43 2.68 5.50 -4.31
C PRO A 43 1.64 5.77 -3.21
N MET A 44 1.07 4.70 -2.64
CA MET A 44 0.00 4.78 -1.64
C MET A 44 0.49 4.31 -0.28
N LEU A 45 0.16 5.08 0.76
CA LEU A 45 0.32 4.75 2.18
C LEU A 45 -1.01 4.23 2.73
N ARG A 46 -0.94 3.13 3.49
CA ARG A 46 -2.10 2.45 4.04
C ARG A 46 -1.88 2.06 5.49
N ASP A 47 -2.99 1.92 6.21
CA ASP A 47 -3.02 1.23 7.49
C ASP A 47 -2.65 -0.24 7.26
N GLY A 48 -1.73 -0.76 8.07
CA GLY A 48 -1.21 -2.11 7.91
C GLY A 48 -2.17 -3.20 8.41
N GLU A 49 -3.06 -2.87 9.34
CA GLU A 49 -4.03 -3.81 9.91
C GLU A 49 -5.28 -3.92 9.03
N THR A 50 -5.82 -2.78 8.57
CA THR A 50 -7.08 -2.74 7.81
C THR A 50 -6.88 -2.68 6.30
N GLY A 51 -5.72 -2.18 5.84
CA GLY A 51 -5.47 -1.87 4.42
C GLY A 51 -6.11 -0.56 3.95
N ASP A 52 -6.75 0.18 4.86
CA ASP A 52 -7.40 1.45 4.53
C ASP A 52 -6.40 2.47 4.01
N TRP A 53 -6.85 3.27 3.05
CA TRP A 53 -6.02 4.30 2.44
C TRP A 53 -5.84 5.47 3.41
N ILE A 54 -4.58 5.84 3.66
CA ILE A 54 -4.21 6.99 4.48
C ILE A 54 -3.86 8.19 3.60
N GLY A 55 -3.12 7.95 2.51
CA GLY A 55 -2.64 9.03 1.66
C GLY A 55 -1.76 8.57 0.50
N ASN A 56 -1.37 9.53 -0.35
CA ASN A 56 -0.46 9.31 -1.47
C ASN A 56 0.80 10.15 -1.29
N PHE A 57 1.94 9.60 -1.70
CA PHE A 57 3.18 10.37 -1.81
C PHE A 57 3.19 11.15 -3.12
N GLN A 58 3.35 12.47 -3.02
CA GLN A 58 3.44 13.36 -4.17
C GLN A 58 4.89 13.62 -4.58
N GLY A 59 5.09 14.14 -5.79
CA GLY A 59 6.42 14.49 -6.32
C GLY A 59 7.12 13.35 -7.06
N HIS A 60 6.65 12.11 -6.93
CA HIS A 60 7.11 11.01 -7.77
C HIS A 60 6.54 11.15 -9.18
N LYS A 61 7.26 11.88 -10.04
CA LYS A 61 6.97 11.93 -11.48
C LYS A 61 7.51 10.65 -12.09
N GLY A 62 6.69 9.60 -12.11
CA GLY A 62 7.05 8.43 -12.91
C GLY A 62 7.21 8.86 -14.36
N ASN A 63 8.00 8.07 -15.08
CA ASN A 63 8.44 8.36 -16.43
C ASN A 63 7.28 8.24 -17.42
N TYR A 64 6.27 9.10 -17.28
CA TYR A 64 5.37 9.42 -18.37
C TYR A 64 6.26 10.13 -19.39
N GLY A 65 6.52 9.41 -20.50
CA GLY A 65 7.32 9.91 -21.60
C GLY A 65 6.98 11.37 -21.88
N ILE A 66 8.05 12.14 -22.11
CA ILE A 66 8.01 13.34 -22.96
C ILE A 66 6.83 13.27 -23.93
N ARG A 67 5.90 14.22 -23.80
CA ARG A 67 5.02 14.55 -24.92
C ARG A 67 5.84 15.10 -26.07
#